data_AF-A0A962E0M8-F1
#
_entry.id   AF-A0A962E0M8-F1
#
_cell.length_a   1.000
_cell.length_b   1.000
_cell.length_c   1.000
_cell.angle_alpha   90.00
_cell.angle_beta   90.00
_cell.angle_gamma   90.00
#
_symmetry.space_group_name_H-M   'P 1'
#
loop_
_entity.id
_entity.type
_entity.pdbx_description
1 polymer ?
#
loop_
_entity_poly.entity_id
_entity_poly.type
_entity_poly.pdbx_seq_one_letter_code
_entity_poly.pdbx_strand_id
1 'polypeptide(L)'
;MELEETKIEIYITDETGKIDINLASAELLVGLFASLGMSEDEAMSYAEKVIDWRDNDDIKGLDGAEDDDYEAEGYPYGAKDALFDTVPELQQVMGINYDMYRQLEPAITVYSGNRDINITYAPEQALMAMPGIEREDARAFIEERSQTEGLDRELPMLGDEQSGATRGGGVAFSIKTKATLSNGHWAEMDATIRLGGTVNGRPFRVLRWRDNEHL
;
A
#
# COMPACT_ATOMS: atom_id res chain seq x y z
N MET A 1 -21.93 7.70 -11.10
CA MET A 1 -23.15 8.40 -10.64
C MET A 1 -23.11 9.80 -11.23
N GLU A 2 -24.15 10.25 -11.92
CA GLU A 2 -24.24 11.64 -12.42
C GLU A 2 -25.02 12.49 -11.42
N LEU A 3 -24.33 13.47 -10.83
CA LEU A 3 -24.94 14.60 -10.14
C LEU A 3 -24.61 15.82 -11.01
N GLU A 4 -25.63 16.43 -11.62
CA GLU A 4 -25.53 17.68 -12.40
C GLU A 4 -24.27 17.80 -13.29
N GLU A 5 -24.25 17.11 -14.43
CA GLU A 5 -23.16 17.15 -15.43
C GLU A 5 -21.75 16.80 -14.91
N THR A 6 -21.65 16.15 -13.75
CA THR A 6 -20.38 15.74 -13.14
C THR A 6 -20.13 14.25 -13.35
N LYS A 7 -19.02 13.89 -13.99
CA LYS A 7 -18.53 12.51 -14.07
C LYS A 7 -17.85 12.16 -12.76
N ILE A 8 -18.40 11.19 -12.02
CA ILE A 8 -17.81 10.66 -10.79
C ILE A 8 -17.25 9.27 -11.04
N GLU A 9 -15.95 9.13 -10.83
CA GLU A 9 -15.19 7.88 -10.86
C GLU A 9 -14.85 7.47 -9.43
N ILE A 10 -15.17 6.23 -9.05
CA ILE A 10 -14.94 5.70 -7.70
C ILE A 10 -14.14 4.42 -7.83
N TYR A 11 -13.02 4.35 -7.13
CA TYR A 11 -12.19 3.16 -6.98
C TYR A 11 -12.22 2.75 -5.51
N ILE A 12 -12.50 1.47 -5.26
CA ILE A 12 -12.50 0.90 -3.92
C ILE A 12 -11.47 -0.22 -3.89
N THR A 13 -10.53 -0.13 -2.96
CA THR A 13 -9.48 -1.13 -2.74
C THR A 13 -9.63 -1.67 -1.34
N ASP A 14 -9.73 -2.99 -1.20
CA ASP A 14 -9.61 -3.67 0.08
C ASP A 14 -8.15 -3.56 0.56
N GLU A 15 -7.94 -3.07 1.79
CA GLU A 15 -6.60 -2.87 2.32
C GLU A 15 -5.83 -4.19 2.47
N THR A 16 -6.50 -5.35 2.50
CA THR A 16 -5.81 -6.65 2.47
C THR A 16 -5.05 -6.91 1.19
N GLY A 17 -5.37 -6.22 0.09
CA GLY A 17 -4.56 -6.28 -1.13
C GLY A 17 -3.25 -5.50 -1.06
N LYS A 18 -3.08 -4.62 -0.07
CA LYS A 18 -1.89 -3.79 0.08
C LYS A 18 -0.92 -4.41 1.07
N ILE A 19 0.35 -4.04 0.95
CA ILE A 19 1.43 -4.46 1.84
C ILE A 19 1.32 -3.69 3.15
N ASP A 20 1.12 -4.39 4.26
CA ASP A 20 1.11 -3.75 5.58
C ASP A 20 2.54 -3.50 6.04
N ILE A 21 2.98 -2.24 6.01
CA ILE A 21 4.36 -1.87 6.35
C ILE A 21 4.68 -2.06 7.83
N ASN A 22 3.70 -2.39 8.69
CA ASN A 22 3.94 -2.81 10.06
C ASN A 22 4.19 -4.32 10.21
N LEU A 23 3.81 -5.14 9.22
CA LEU A 23 3.80 -6.61 9.34
C LEU A 23 4.53 -7.35 8.20
N ALA A 24 4.80 -6.67 7.08
CA ALA A 24 5.47 -7.22 5.92
C ALA A 24 6.83 -7.85 6.28
N SER A 25 7.16 -8.98 5.66
CA SER A 25 8.48 -9.59 5.78
C SER A 25 9.56 -8.75 5.08
N ALA A 26 10.82 -8.98 5.41
CA ALA A 26 11.95 -8.38 4.70
C ALA A 26 11.87 -8.68 3.19
N GLU A 27 11.60 -9.93 2.80
CA GLU A 27 11.46 -10.34 1.40
C GLU A 27 10.38 -9.54 0.65
N LEU A 28 9.22 -9.31 1.26
CA LEU A 28 8.14 -8.54 0.65
C LEU A 28 8.48 -7.04 0.55
N LEU A 29 9.19 -6.49 1.53
CA LEU A 29 9.69 -5.12 1.49
C LEU A 29 10.78 -4.95 0.42
N VAL A 30 11.69 -5.92 0.28
CA VAL A 30 12.69 -5.94 -0.80
C VAL A 30 11.98 -5.94 -2.15
N GLY A 31 11.00 -6.82 -2.36
CA GLY A 31 10.21 -6.84 -3.58
C GLY A 31 9.50 -5.50 -3.83
N LEU A 32 8.96 -4.86 -2.79
CA LEU A 32 8.33 -3.55 -2.91
C LEU A 32 9.30 -2.48 -3.42
N PHE A 33 10.52 -2.40 -2.90
CA PHE A 33 11.49 -1.42 -3.41
C PHE A 33 12.07 -1.81 -4.77
N ALA A 34 12.32 -3.10 -5.01
CA ALA A 34 12.75 -3.62 -6.31
C ALA A 34 11.71 -3.34 -7.42
N SER A 35 10.42 -3.31 -7.08
CA SER A 35 9.34 -2.97 -8.04
C SER A 35 9.40 -1.53 -8.58
N LEU A 36 10.23 -0.67 -7.97
CA LEU A 36 10.58 0.67 -8.49
C LEU A 36 11.76 0.65 -9.48
N GLY A 37 12.29 -0.52 -9.82
CA GLY A 37 13.45 -0.70 -10.70
C GLY A 37 14.80 -0.55 -9.99
N MET A 38 14.84 -0.64 -8.66
CA MET A 38 16.07 -0.63 -7.88
C MET A 38 16.84 -1.93 -8.04
N SER A 39 18.16 -1.89 -7.82
CA SER A 39 18.95 -3.11 -7.65
C SER A 39 18.56 -3.85 -6.36
N GLU A 40 18.88 -5.14 -6.28
CA GLU A 40 18.59 -5.97 -5.10
C GLU A 40 19.23 -5.39 -3.82
N ASP A 41 20.49 -4.96 -3.90
CA ASP A 41 21.22 -4.35 -2.77
C ASP A 41 20.56 -3.04 -2.30
N GLU A 42 20.14 -2.17 -3.23
CA GLU A 42 19.42 -0.93 -2.88
C GLU A 42 18.07 -1.24 -2.24
N ALA A 43 17.32 -2.17 -2.81
CA ALA A 43 16.03 -2.59 -2.28
C ALA A 43 16.14 -3.22 -0.89
N MET A 44 17.19 -3.99 -0.65
CA MET A 44 17.54 -4.55 0.66
C MET A 44 17.84 -3.46 1.69
N SER A 45 18.66 -2.47 1.34
CA SER A 45 18.93 -1.34 2.25
C SER A 45 17.65 -0.60 2.64
N TYR A 46 16.75 -0.31 1.69
CA TYR A 46 15.48 0.35 2.02
C TYR A 46 14.55 -0.54 2.85
N ALA A 47 14.52 -1.84 2.58
CA ALA A 47 13.74 -2.79 3.37
C ALA A 47 14.22 -2.84 4.83
N GLU A 48 15.54 -2.88 5.06
CA GLU A 48 16.12 -2.84 6.40
C GLU A 48 15.80 -1.53 7.12
N LYS A 49 15.94 -0.38 6.46
CA LYS A 49 15.57 0.92 7.07
C LYS A 49 14.10 1.02 7.48
N VAL A 50 13.19 0.35 6.76
CA VAL A 50 11.77 0.25 7.15
C VAL A 50 11.58 -0.68 8.35
N ILE A 51 12.42 -1.70 8.50
CA ILE A 51 12.41 -2.62 9.63
C ILE A 51 12.94 -1.94 10.88
N ASP A 52 14.14 -1.37 10.82
CA ASP A 52 14.78 -0.62 11.93
C ASP A 52 13.90 0.57 12.36
N TRP A 53 13.16 1.19 11.42
CA TRP A 53 12.20 2.24 11.79
C TRP A 53 11.10 1.75 12.76
N ARG A 54 10.65 0.50 12.64
CA ARG A 54 9.42 -0.01 13.27
C ARG A 54 9.62 -1.06 14.36
N ASP A 55 10.80 -1.68 14.44
CA ASP A 55 11.12 -2.57 15.56
C ASP A 55 11.42 -1.72 16.81
N ASN A 56 11.81 -2.34 17.92
CA ASN A 56 11.81 -1.67 19.22
C ASN A 56 13.14 -1.79 19.95
N ASP A 57 14.20 -2.06 19.20
CA ASP A 57 15.56 -2.16 19.68
C ASP A 57 16.44 -1.21 18.88
N ASP A 58 17.63 -0.90 19.41
CA ASP A 58 18.58 0.01 18.76
C ASP A 58 19.59 -0.78 17.88
N ILE A 59 19.22 -1.99 17.42
CA ILE A 59 20.11 -2.88 16.66
C ILE A 59 19.85 -2.71 15.18
N LYS A 60 20.67 -1.84 14.59
CA LYS A 60 20.70 -1.65 13.15
C LYS A 60 20.94 -2.95 12.36
N GLY A 61 20.21 -3.08 11.25
CA GLY A 61 20.52 -4.00 10.15
C GLY A 61 21.91 -3.77 9.52
N LEU A 62 22.25 -4.56 8.50
CA LEU A 62 23.54 -4.42 7.82
C LEU A 62 23.65 -3.07 7.09
N ASP A 63 22.58 -2.71 6.38
CA ASP A 63 22.38 -1.50 5.59
C ASP A 63 21.13 -0.70 6.03
N GLY A 64 20.68 -0.97 7.26
CA GLY A 64 19.59 -0.29 7.96
C GLY A 64 19.96 1.10 8.49
N ALA A 65 19.14 1.67 9.39
CA ALA A 65 19.37 2.99 9.97
C ALA A 65 18.69 3.17 11.32
N GLU A 66 19.47 3.58 12.32
CA GLU A 66 19.03 3.93 13.68
C GLU A 66 19.33 5.40 13.99
N ASP A 67 18.94 5.87 15.17
CA ASP A 67 19.12 7.25 15.65
C ASP A 67 20.47 7.90 15.27
N ASP A 68 21.59 7.19 15.48
CA ASP A 68 22.94 7.67 15.16
C ASP A 68 23.13 7.92 13.65
N ASP A 69 22.55 7.08 12.79
CA ASP A 69 22.60 7.25 11.33
C ASP A 69 21.72 8.42 10.90
N TYR A 70 20.52 8.57 11.49
CA TYR A 70 19.64 9.72 11.22
C TYR A 70 20.34 11.04 11.60
N GLU A 71 20.98 11.10 12.77
CA GLU A 71 21.77 12.27 13.18
C GLU A 71 22.92 12.56 12.20
N ALA A 72 23.64 11.52 11.78
CA ALA A 72 24.76 11.65 10.84
C ALA A 72 24.33 12.20 9.47
N GLU A 73 23.14 11.84 8.99
CA GLU A 73 22.53 12.35 7.75
C GLU A 73 21.78 13.69 7.96
N GLY A 74 21.78 14.23 9.18
CA GLY A 74 21.26 15.56 9.50
C GLY A 74 19.74 15.62 9.71
N TYR A 75 19.10 14.48 9.96
CA TYR A 75 17.69 14.44 10.35
C TYR A 75 17.53 14.98 11.78
N PRO A 76 16.47 15.76 12.07
CA PRO A 76 16.23 16.32 13.40
C PRO A 76 15.51 15.34 14.36
N TYR A 77 15.41 14.08 13.96
CA TYR A 77 14.73 12.98 14.65
C TYR A 77 15.45 11.68 14.30
N GLY A 78 15.21 10.62 15.07
CA GLY A 78 15.75 9.29 14.84
C GLY A 78 14.72 8.29 14.30
N ALA A 79 15.03 6.99 14.40
CA ALA A 79 14.06 5.95 14.13
C ALA A 79 12.88 6.06 15.13
N LYS A 80 11.73 5.48 14.78
CA LYS A 80 10.52 5.65 15.61
C LYS A 80 10.49 4.65 16.77
N ASP A 81 11.19 3.54 16.61
CA ASP A 81 11.18 2.35 17.47
C ASP A 81 9.77 1.86 17.77
N ALA A 82 8.88 2.04 16.80
CA ALA A 82 7.47 1.72 16.90
C ALA A 82 6.81 1.62 15.53
N LEU A 83 5.70 0.90 15.51
CA LEU A 83 4.84 0.77 14.34
C LEU A 83 4.45 2.15 13.76
N PHE A 84 4.35 2.20 12.43
CA PHE A 84 3.78 3.31 11.70
C PHE A 84 2.33 3.53 12.13
N ASP A 85 1.98 4.76 12.53
CA ASP A 85 0.59 5.12 12.83
C ASP A 85 -0.16 5.45 11.54
N THR A 86 0.57 5.98 10.55
CA THR A 86 0.02 6.41 9.28
C THR A 86 0.97 6.07 8.13
N VAL A 87 0.42 5.73 6.97
CA VAL A 87 1.21 5.48 5.73
C VAL A 87 2.21 6.61 5.39
N PRO A 88 1.88 7.92 5.54
CA PRO A 88 2.80 9.01 5.20
C PRO A 88 4.07 9.08 6.04
N GLU A 89 4.10 8.45 7.22
CA GLU A 89 5.31 8.35 8.04
C GLU A 89 6.44 7.60 7.32
N LEU A 90 6.15 6.82 6.27
CA LEU A 90 7.18 6.21 5.43
C LEU A 90 8.17 7.25 4.86
N GLN A 91 7.76 8.50 4.64
CA GLN A 91 8.67 9.57 4.20
C GLN A 91 9.69 10.00 5.26
N GLN A 92 9.48 9.62 6.51
CA GLN A 92 10.43 9.91 7.58
C GLN A 92 11.56 8.88 7.63
N VAL A 93 11.35 7.69 7.04
CA VAL A 93 12.41 6.69 6.88
C VAL A 93 13.52 7.26 6.00
N MET A 94 14.76 7.11 6.48
CA MET A 94 15.94 7.67 5.84
C MET A 94 16.03 7.32 4.36
N GLY A 95 16.22 8.35 3.52
CA GLY A 95 16.36 8.22 2.07
C GLY A 95 15.04 8.12 1.28
N ILE A 96 13.89 7.91 1.93
CA ILE A 96 12.59 7.87 1.23
C ILE A 96 12.12 9.31 0.94
N ASN A 97 12.32 9.75 -0.29
CA ASN A 97 11.83 11.04 -0.76
C ASN A 97 10.35 11.00 -1.20
N TYR A 98 9.77 12.17 -1.44
CA TYR A 98 8.36 12.30 -1.83
C TYR A 98 8.02 11.59 -3.15
N ASP A 99 8.92 11.57 -4.14
CA ASP A 99 8.66 10.92 -5.43
C ASP A 99 8.64 9.39 -5.31
N MET A 100 9.49 8.84 -4.45
CA MET A 100 9.46 7.42 -4.09
C MET A 100 8.17 7.10 -3.33
N TYR A 101 7.86 7.88 -2.30
CA TYR A 101 6.63 7.72 -1.52
C TYR A 101 5.38 7.71 -2.40
N ARG A 102 5.25 8.64 -3.36
CA ARG A 102 4.09 8.68 -4.27
C ARG A 102 3.92 7.43 -5.12
N GLN A 103 5.01 6.76 -5.48
CA GLN A 103 4.96 5.51 -6.23
C GLN A 103 4.59 4.31 -5.34
N LEU A 104 5.02 4.33 -4.08
CA LEU A 104 4.77 3.26 -3.11
C LEU A 104 3.39 3.35 -2.46
N GLU A 105 2.90 4.56 -2.20
CA GLU A 105 1.66 4.84 -1.46
C GLU A 105 0.44 4.02 -1.93
N PRO A 106 0.19 3.83 -3.24
CA PRO A 106 -0.94 3.02 -3.70
C PRO A 106 -0.85 1.54 -3.27
N ALA A 107 0.36 1.03 -3.01
CA ALA A 107 0.65 -0.38 -2.75
C ALA A 107 0.71 -0.73 -1.26
N ILE A 108 0.80 0.26 -0.38
CA ILE A 108 1.11 0.08 1.05
C ILE A 108 -0.04 0.50 1.96
N THR A 109 -0.06 -0.04 3.16
CA THR A 109 -1.03 0.26 4.21
C THR A 109 -0.44 0.08 5.61
N VAL A 110 -1.16 0.54 6.62
CA VAL A 110 -0.97 0.19 8.04
C VAL A 110 -2.26 -0.40 8.65
N TYR A 111 -3.24 -0.73 7.80
CA TYR A 111 -4.62 -0.99 8.21
C TYR A 111 -5.12 -2.40 7.91
N SER A 112 -4.35 -3.23 7.19
CA SER A 112 -4.81 -4.56 6.81
C SER A 112 -4.72 -5.53 7.98
N GLY A 113 -3.69 -5.39 8.82
CA GLY A 113 -3.39 -6.33 9.90
C GLY A 113 -2.91 -7.70 9.41
N ASN A 114 -2.52 -7.80 8.13
CA ASN A 114 -2.06 -9.03 7.51
C ASN A 114 -0.57 -8.93 7.16
N ARG A 115 0.16 -10.05 7.32
CA ARG A 115 1.56 -10.17 6.89
C ARG A 115 1.68 -10.36 5.37
N ASP A 116 0.72 -11.07 4.79
CA ASP A 116 0.68 -11.42 3.38
C ASP A 116 -0.37 -10.57 2.64
N ILE A 117 -0.16 -10.37 1.33
CA ILE A 117 -1.11 -9.66 0.48
C ILE A 117 -2.21 -10.57 -0.03
N ASN A 118 -3.43 -10.05 -0.09
CA ASN A 118 -4.55 -10.68 -0.76
C ASN A 118 -4.53 -10.34 -2.25
N ILE A 119 -3.97 -11.25 -3.06
CA ILE A 119 -3.86 -11.08 -4.51
C ILE A 119 -5.22 -10.90 -5.22
N THR A 120 -6.35 -11.15 -4.57
CA THR A 120 -7.68 -10.87 -5.14
C THR A 120 -7.91 -9.37 -5.34
N TYR A 121 -7.32 -8.55 -4.47
CA TYR A 121 -7.53 -7.10 -4.39
C TYR A 121 -6.24 -6.29 -4.55
N ALA A 122 -5.09 -6.95 -4.63
CA ALA A 122 -3.78 -6.30 -4.66
C ALA A 122 -3.59 -5.38 -5.88
N PRO A 123 -3.15 -4.12 -5.73
CA PRO A 123 -2.79 -3.26 -6.85
C PRO A 123 -1.54 -3.77 -7.58
N GLU A 124 -1.29 -3.27 -8.81
CA GLU A 124 -0.16 -3.69 -9.67
C GLU A 124 1.16 -3.71 -8.90
N GLN A 125 1.48 -2.62 -8.21
CA GLN A 125 2.75 -2.47 -7.50
C GLN A 125 2.89 -3.44 -6.30
N ALA A 126 1.79 -3.82 -5.64
CA ALA A 126 1.84 -4.79 -4.55
C ALA A 126 2.05 -6.22 -5.08
N LEU A 127 1.47 -6.54 -6.25
CA LEU A 127 1.73 -7.82 -6.93
C LEU A 127 3.19 -7.92 -7.39
N MET A 128 3.75 -6.85 -7.93
CA MET A 128 5.16 -6.79 -8.34
C MET A 128 6.14 -6.91 -7.16
N ALA A 129 5.68 -6.75 -5.92
CA ALA A 129 6.51 -7.01 -4.75
C ALA A 129 6.62 -8.50 -4.41
N MET A 130 5.81 -9.36 -5.05
CA MET A 130 5.91 -10.80 -4.88
C MET A 130 7.10 -11.36 -5.68
N PRO A 131 7.80 -12.38 -5.16
CA PRO A 131 8.92 -12.99 -5.86
C PRO A 131 8.55 -13.47 -7.26
N GLY A 132 9.33 -13.08 -8.26
CA GLY A 132 9.19 -13.55 -9.65
C GLY A 132 7.97 -13.01 -10.40
N ILE A 133 7.27 -12.01 -9.87
CA ILE A 133 6.13 -11.38 -10.56
C ILE A 133 6.59 -10.11 -11.27
N GLU A 134 6.64 -10.17 -12.61
CA GLU A 134 6.96 -9.01 -13.42
C GLU A 134 5.74 -8.11 -13.64
N ARG A 135 5.98 -6.90 -14.14
CA ARG A 135 4.93 -5.92 -14.42
C ARG A 135 3.86 -6.47 -15.36
N GLU A 136 4.28 -7.16 -16.41
CA GLU A 136 3.40 -7.77 -17.40
C GLU A 136 2.51 -8.85 -16.77
N ASP A 137 3.06 -9.67 -15.86
CA ASP A 137 2.30 -10.70 -15.14
C ASP A 137 1.24 -10.06 -14.23
N ALA A 138 1.64 -9.05 -13.45
CA ALA A 138 0.73 -8.32 -12.58
C ALA A 138 -0.42 -7.66 -13.36
N ARG A 139 -0.11 -7.07 -14.52
CA ARG A 139 -1.13 -6.43 -15.39
C ARG A 139 -2.07 -7.43 -16.02
N ALA A 140 -1.54 -8.52 -16.57
CA ALA A 140 -2.34 -9.59 -17.16
C ALA A 140 -3.30 -10.19 -16.13
N PHE A 141 -2.79 -10.46 -14.92
CA PHE A 141 -3.59 -10.95 -13.81
C PHE A 141 -4.69 -9.97 -13.38
N ILE A 142 -4.39 -8.67 -13.28
CA ILE A 142 -5.38 -7.63 -12.95
C ILE A 142 -6.46 -7.54 -14.02
N GLU A 143 -6.07 -7.55 -15.29
CA GLU A 143 -6.99 -7.49 -16.42
C GLU A 143 -7.94 -8.69 -16.40
N GLU A 144 -7.41 -9.90 -16.30
CA GLU A 144 -8.21 -11.14 -16.30
C GLU A 144 -9.10 -11.26 -15.07
N ARG A 145 -8.58 -10.96 -13.86
CA ARG A 145 -9.38 -11.03 -12.63
C ARG A 145 -10.49 -9.97 -12.60
N SER A 146 -10.36 -8.86 -13.33
CA SER A 146 -11.39 -7.81 -13.42
C SER A 146 -12.58 -8.21 -14.29
N GLN A 147 -12.39 -9.16 -15.21
CA GLN A 147 -13.45 -9.71 -16.06
C GLN A 147 -14.29 -10.79 -15.34
N THR A 148 -13.81 -11.24 -14.18
CA THR A 148 -14.44 -12.35 -13.45
C THR A 148 -15.18 -11.81 -12.22
N GLU A 149 -16.49 -12.02 -12.17
CA GLU A 149 -17.35 -11.57 -11.07
C GLU A 149 -17.64 -12.70 -10.06
N GLY A 150 -18.00 -12.32 -8.83
CA GLY A 150 -18.45 -13.25 -7.79
C GLY A 150 -17.42 -13.51 -6.68
N LEU A 151 -17.93 -13.92 -5.52
CA LEU A 151 -17.14 -14.19 -4.30
C LEU A 151 -16.42 -15.54 -4.32
N ASP A 152 -16.91 -16.50 -5.12
CA ASP A 152 -16.34 -17.84 -5.27
C ASP A 152 -15.60 -17.99 -6.62
N ARG A 153 -15.06 -16.88 -7.16
CA ARG A 153 -14.35 -16.91 -8.43
C ARG A 153 -13.01 -17.62 -8.30
N GLU A 154 -12.68 -18.44 -9.28
CA GLU A 154 -11.30 -18.89 -9.49
C GLU A 154 -10.45 -17.68 -9.92
N LEU A 155 -9.27 -17.55 -9.32
CA LEU A 155 -8.32 -16.53 -9.72
C LEU A 155 -7.54 -17.01 -10.94
N PRO A 156 -7.19 -16.11 -11.87
CA PRO A 156 -6.30 -16.46 -12.97
C PRO A 156 -4.89 -16.75 -12.45
N MET A 157 -4.06 -17.34 -13.29
CA MET A 157 -2.66 -17.59 -12.97
C MET A 157 -1.94 -16.25 -12.72
N LEU A 158 -1.09 -16.20 -11.70
CA LEU A 158 -0.23 -15.06 -11.43
C LEU A 158 1.21 -15.49 -11.71
N GLY A 159 1.78 -15.02 -12.83
CA GLY A 159 3.02 -15.57 -13.36
C GLY A 159 2.90 -17.08 -13.62
N ASP A 160 3.88 -17.85 -13.13
CA ASP A 160 3.89 -19.31 -13.22
C ASP A 160 3.14 -20.02 -12.07
N GLU A 161 2.63 -19.28 -11.08
CA GLU A 161 1.98 -19.85 -9.91
C GLU A 161 0.45 -19.96 -10.06
N GLN A 162 -0.10 -21.09 -9.61
CA GLN A 162 -1.55 -21.26 -9.49
C GLN A 162 -2.07 -20.40 -8.34
N SER A 163 -2.84 -19.37 -8.69
CA SER A 163 -3.63 -18.63 -7.72
C SER A 163 -4.75 -19.51 -7.18
N GLY A 164 -4.75 -19.78 -5.87
CA GLY A 164 -5.86 -20.50 -5.23
C GLY A 164 -7.18 -19.71 -5.29
N ALA A 165 -8.30 -20.39 -5.05
CA ALA A 165 -9.56 -19.71 -4.80
C ALA A 165 -9.45 -18.91 -3.48
N THR A 166 -9.63 -17.60 -3.56
CA THR A 166 -9.57 -16.75 -2.36
C THR A 166 -10.97 -16.61 -1.75
N ARG A 167 -11.07 -16.74 -0.44
CA ARG A 167 -12.30 -16.45 0.31
C ARG A 167 -12.10 -15.21 1.18
N GLY A 168 -12.92 -14.18 0.91
CA GLY A 168 -13.13 -13.05 1.80
C GLY A 168 -12.16 -11.88 1.58
N GLY A 169 -12.60 -10.72 2.07
CA GLY A 169 -11.84 -9.48 2.13
C GLY A 169 -11.64 -9.04 3.59
N GLY A 170 -10.93 -7.95 3.76
CA GLY A 170 -10.75 -7.30 5.05
C GLY A 170 -11.96 -6.50 5.49
N VAL A 171 -11.76 -5.76 6.58
CA VAL A 171 -12.72 -4.77 7.07
C VAL A 171 -12.27 -3.34 6.79
N ALA A 172 -11.08 -3.12 6.24
CA ALA A 172 -10.57 -1.81 5.90
C ALA A 172 -10.51 -1.62 4.38
N PHE A 173 -10.92 -0.45 3.90
CA PHE A 173 -11.04 -0.13 2.48
C PHE A 173 -10.56 1.29 2.21
N SER A 174 -9.74 1.48 1.17
CA SER A 174 -9.48 2.79 0.59
C SER A 174 -10.47 3.09 -0.53
N ILE A 175 -11.02 4.29 -0.49
CA ILE A 175 -11.98 4.81 -1.45
C ILE A 175 -11.37 6.05 -2.07
N LYS A 176 -11.11 5.98 -3.37
CA LYS A 176 -10.60 7.07 -4.19
C LYS A 176 -11.72 7.56 -5.10
N THR A 177 -12.09 8.82 -4.97
CA THR A 177 -13.17 9.43 -5.75
C THR A 177 -12.65 10.61 -6.54
N LYS A 178 -12.83 10.59 -7.86
CA LYS A 178 -12.54 11.71 -8.74
C LYS A 178 -13.83 12.23 -9.35
N ALA A 179 -14.13 13.51 -9.11
CA ALA A 179 -15.27 14.21 -9.68
C ALA A 179 -14.77 15.19 -10.74
N THR A 180 -15.26 15.07 -11.97
CA THR A 180 -14.91 15.94 -13.11
C THR A 180 -16.15 16.69 -13.59
N LEU A 181 -16.11 18.02 -13.53
CA LEU A 181 -17.15 18.93 -14.02
C LEU A 181 -17.16 19.02 -15.55
N SER A 182 -18.26 19.46 -16.14
CA SER A 182 -18.40 19.64 -17.58
C SER A 182 -17.41 20.65 -18.20
N ASN A 183 -16.88 21.57 -17.40
CA ASN A 183 -15.83 22.52 -17.81
C ASN A 183 -14.40 21.93 -17.75
N GLY A 184 -14.24 20.65 -17.40
CA GLY A 184 -12.96 19.96 -17.31
C GLY A 184 -12.21 20.14 -15.98
N HIS A 185 -12.70 20.99 -15.07
CA HIS A 185 -12.16 21.04 -13.71
C HIS A 185 -12.51 19.76 -12.96
N TRP A 186 -11.60 19.31 -12.11
CA TRP A 186 -11.82 18.12 -11.30
C TRP A 186 -11.35 18.32 -9.87
N ALA A 187 -11.88 17.49 -8.98
CA ALA A 187 -11.43 17.36 -7.60
C ALA A 187 -11.30 15.87 -7.27
N GLU A 188 -10.40 15.54 -6.36
CA GLU A 188 -10.16 14.18 -5.92
C GLU A 188 -10.15 14.11 -4.39
N MET A 189 -10.71 13.02 -3.89
CA MET A 189 -10.87 12.74 -2.48
C MET A 189 -10.47 11.29 -2.22
N ASP A 190 -9.60 11.09 -1.22
CA ASP A 190 -9.16 9.78 -0.77
C ASP A 190 -9.57 9.58 0.69
N ALA A 191 -10.25 8.48 0.96
CA ALA A 191 -10.61 8.10 2.32
C ALA A 191 -10.32 6.62 2.57
N THR A 192 -9.68 6.31 3.70
CA THR A 192 -9.60 4.94 4.20
C THR A 192 -10.64 4.78 5.30
N ILE A 193 -11.53 3.80 5.15
CA ILE A 193 -12.57 3.48 6.12
C ILE A 193 -12.36 2.08 6.69
N ARG A 194 -12.85 1.86 7.90
CA ARG A 194 -13.00 0.54 8.50
C ARG A 194 -14.47 0.24 8.74
N LEU A 195 -14.96 -0.84 8.14
CA LEU A 195 -16.26 -1.43 8.42
C LEU A 195 -16.27 -2.03 9.83
N GLY A 196 -17.40 -1.91 10.50
CA GLY A 196 -17.56 -2.39 11.86
C GLY A 196 -17.27 -1.30 12.89
N GLY A 197 -18.33 -0.89 13.57
CA GLY A 197 -18.34 -0.25 14.88
C GLY A 197 -19.15 -1.13 15.83
N THR A 198 -19.06 -0.87 17.14
CA THR A 198 -19.81 -1.55 18.23
C THR A 198 -21.25 -1.93 17.84
N VAL A 199 -21.85 -2.93 18.50
CA VAL A 199 -23.20 -3.48 18.20
C VAL A 199 -24.33 -2.41 18.04
N ASN A 200 -24.15 -1.19 18.58
CA ASN A 200 -25.03 -0.01 18.41
C ASN A 200 -24.35 1.23 17.76
N GLY A 201 -23.22 1.05 17.08
CA GLY A 201 -22.35 2.11 16.57
C GLY A 201 -22.51 2.41 15.08
N ARG A 202 -21.74 3.38 14.59
CA ARG A 202 -21.68 3.71 13.15
C ARG A 202 -21.25 2.47 12.34
N PRO A 203 -21.82 2.24 11.14
CA PRO A 203 -21.51 1.08 10.30
C PRO A 203 -20.04 1.04 9.85
N PHE A 204 -19.37 2.19 9.86
CA PHE A 204 -17.95 2.34 9.57
C PHE A 204 -17.33 3.49 10.37
N ARG A 205 -16.00 3.55 10.39
CA ARG A 205 -15.19 4.67 10.89
C ARG A 205 -14.24 5.12 9.78
N VAL A 206 -14.00 6.43 9.69
CA VAL A 206 -12.96 6.99 8.81
C VAL A 206 -11.63 6.90 9.56
N LEU A 207 -10.66 6.22 8.96
CA LEU A 207 -9.29 6.08 9.47
C LEU A 207 -8.38 7.18 8.90
N ARG A 208 -8.59 7.53 7.62
CA ARG A 208 -7.83 8.56 6.91
C ARG A 208 -8.76 9.32 5.96
N TRP A 209 -8.52 10.62 5.81
CA TRP A 209 -9.22 11.50 4.89
C TRP A 209 -8.23 12.48 4.27
N ARG A 210 -8.29 12.66 2.95
CA ARG A 210 -7.45 13.61 2.20
C ARG A 210 -8.24 14.24 1.06
N ASP A 211 -8.04 15.55 0.89
CA ASP A 211 -8.64 16.34 -0.18
C ASP A 211 -7.53 16.96 -1.02
N ASN A 212 -7.54 16.72 -2.34
CA ASN A 212 -6.72 17.43 -3.34
C ASN A 212 -5.18 17.40 -3.14
N GLU A 213 -4.59 16.34 -2.59
CA GLU A 213 -3.13 16.27 -2.36
C GLU A 213 -2.27 15.95 -3.60
N HIS A 214 -2.88 15.80 -4.78
CA HIS A 214 -2.17 15.56 -6.05
C HIS A 214 -2.13 16.80 -6.96
N LEU A 215 -2.44 18.00 -6.43
CA LEU A 215 -2.31 19.29 -7.12
C LEU A 215 -0.94 19.95 -6.88
#